data_AF-A0A945H2A8-F1
#
_entry.id   AF-A0A945H2A8-F1
#
_cell.length_a   1.000
_cell.length_b   1.000
_cell.length_c   1.000
_cell.angle_alpha   90.00
_cell.angle_beta   90.00
_cell.angle_gamma   90.00
#
_symmetry.space_group_name_H-M   'P 1'
#
loop_
_entity.id
_entity.type
_entity.pdbx_description
1 polymer ?
#
loop_
_entity_poly.entity_id
_entity_poly.type
_entity_poly.pdbx_seq_one_letter_code
_entity_poly.pdbx_strand_id
1 'polypeptide(L)'
;MTNLIQTLKSTLSLNEKYIQNIITLLEEGSTIAFIARYRKDMTGNASDETLLKFQELYEYSLKLLRRKEDIETILKEKDSLTSKTQELLNNAKTLVALDDIYEPFKGTKNTRADSATKNGLEGLANIISSMKYDIEDIKYKAKSFLSENIKTIDEAIAGAKDIIALRYSQEIRTKDALRKNLENYGVLSTKKTKTFEEDGLYKNLIIKDEKVKWLKSHRLLAIFRAVNEKQISLKIDVDELYLINGIKQYRIPSYAKSSQVFVFDAYCDGLKRLLLPSLKRELLSNLKQKASDDAINLFGKNLNELLISPPLVNQVILGLDPGYKTGCKLAVIDENGNYLASDVIYLLSKKQEEQSGQKVLSLIKKYKITAIAIGNGTASKESASFISELKDNNNLDI
;
A
#
# COMPACT_ATOMS: atom_id res chain seq x y z
N MET A 1 20.72 12.17 13.15
CA MET A 1 21.07 12.71 11.80
C MET A 1 22.12 11.88 11.06
N THR A 2 23.20 11.40 11.68
CA THR A 2 24.27 10.65 10.97
C THR A 2 23.77 9.41 10.21
N ASN A 3 22.85 8.63 10.79
CA ASN A 3 22.24 7.46 10.15
C ASN A 3 21.31 7.83 8.97
N LEU A 4 20.66 9.01 9.05
CA LEU A 4 19.83 9.57 7.98
C LEU A 4 20.66 9.95 6.75
N ILE A 5 21.75 10.69 6.97
CA ILE A 5 22.68 11.09 5.92
C ILE A 5 23.26 9.86 5.20
N GLN A 6 23.62 8.83 5.95
CA GLN A 6 24.16 7.60 5.39
C GLN A 6 23.14 6.80 4.57
N THR A 7 21.87 6.80 4.98
CA THR A 7 20.75 6.21 4.23
C THR A 7 20.44 6.98 2.94
N LEU A 8 20.43 8.31 3.00
CA LEU A 8 20.25 9.16 1.82
C LEU A 8 21.41 9.00 0.83
N LYS A 9 22.65 8.92 1.35
CA LYS A 9 23.86 8.70 0.56
C LYS A 9 23.84 7.38 -0.20
N SER A 10 23.46 6.28 0.45
CA SER A 10 23.39 4.97 -0.21
C SER A 10 22.26 4.87 -1.23
N THR A 11 21.17 5.62 -1.05
CA THR A 11 19.98 5.53 -1.91
C THR A 11 20.05 6.47 -3.11
N LEU A 12 20.58 7.69 -2.93
CA LEU A 12 20.57 8.75 -3.96
C LEU A 12 21.92 8.95 -4.65
N SER A 13 22.97 8.26 -4.21
CA SER A 13 24.35 8.41 -4.74
C SER A 13 24.85 9.87 -4.71
N LEU A 14 24.35 10.68 -3.78
CA LEU A 14 24.77 12.06 -3.58
C LEU A 14 25.92 12.13 -2.56
N ASN A 15 26.82 13.10 -2.76
CA ASN A 15 27.84 13.41 -1.76
C ASN A 15 27.17 13.96 -0.49
N GLU A 16 27.72 13.59 0.67
CA GLU A 16 27.26 14.02 2.00
C GLU A 16 27.18 15.54 2.14
N LYS A 17 28.14 16.28 1.55
CA LYS A 17 28.10 17.75 1.51
C LYS A 17 26.82 18.27 0.86
N TYR A 18 26.41 17.68 -0.27
CA TYR A 18 25.22 18.10 -0.99
C TYR A 18 23.94 17.70 -0.26
N ILE A 19 23.94 16.53 0.38
CA ILE A 19 22.83 16.08 1.24
C ILE A 19 22.59 17.10 2.36
N GLN A 20 23.64 17.52 3.07
CA GLN A 20 23.53 18.50 4.15
C GLN A 20 22.99 19.84 3.65
N ASN A 21 23.53 20.35 2.53
CA ASN A 21 23.05 21.58 1.92
C ASN A 21 21.54 21.50 1.56
N ILE A 22 21.09 20.38 0.98
CA ILE A 22 19.68 20.20 0.62
C ILE A 22 18.80 20.18 1.87
N ILE A 23 19.23 19.52 2.96
CA ILE A 23 18.50 19.53 4.24
C ILE A 23 18.34 20.96 4.76
N THR A 24 19.44 21.72 4.83
CA THR A 24 19.40 23.11 5.31
C THR A 24 18.43 23.95 4.49
N LEU A 25 18.47 23.85 3.15
CA LEU A 25 17.56 24.58 2.27
C LEU A 25 16.09 24.19 2.52
N LEU A 26 15.79 22.91 2.74
CA LEU A 26 14.44 22.45 3.06
C LEU A 26 13.96 22.93 4.43
N GLU A 27 14.85 22.94 5.44
CA GLU A 27 14.54 23.44 6.79
C GLU A 27 14.30 24.95 6.80
N GLU A 28 15.00 25.70 5.95
CA GLU A 28 14.76 27.12 5.69
C GLU A 28 13.45 27.40 4.92
N GLY A 29 12.74 26.36 4.49
CA GLY A 29 11.46 26.46 3.78
C GLY A 29 11.58 26.62 2.26
N SER A 30 12.76 26.35 1.67
CA SER A 30 12.92 26.36 0.22
C SER A 30 12.13 25.23 -0.44
N THR A 31 11.47 25.53 -1.56
CA THR A 31 10.76 24.51 -2.36
C THR A 31 11.73 23.74 -3.27
N ILE A 32 11.36 22.52 -3.67
CA ILE A 32 12.17 21.73 -4.62
C ILE A 32 12.39 22.47 -5.93
N ALA A 33 11.36 23.11 -6.47
CA ALA A 33 11.48 23.92 -7.69
C ALA A 33 12.48 25.08 -7.52
N PHE A 34 12.49 25.73 -6.35
CA PHE A 34 13.46 26.78 -6.05
C PHE A 34 14.88 26.24 -5.95
N ILE A 35 15.08 25.13 -5.23
CA ILE A 35 16.38 24.49 -5.07
C ILE A 35 16.93 24.03 -6.43
N ALA A 36 16.11 23.33 -7.21
CA ALA A 36 16.46 22.82 -8.52
C ALA A 36 16.86 23.93 -9.50
N ARG A 37 16.21 25.09 -9.43
CA ARG A 37 16.47 26.20 -10.37
C ARG A 37 17.60 27.12 -9.92
N TYR A 38 17.68 27.45 -8.63
CA TYR A 38 18.52 28.55 -8.12
C TYR A 38 19.63 28.12 -7.16
N ARG A 39 19.72 26.83 -6.82
CA ARG A 39 20.70 26.31 -5.86
C ARG A 39 21.45 25.07 -6.39
N LYS A 40 21.57 24.93 -7.72
CA LYS A 40 22.25 23.80 -8.38
C LYS A 40 23.67 23.54 -7.88
N ASP A 41 24.43 24.60 -7.62
CA ASP A 41 25.81 24.50 -7.11
C ASP A 41 25.86 23.89 -5.70
N MET A 42 24.80 24.12 -4.91
CA MET A 42 24.68 23.58 -3.55
C MET A 42 24.18 22.14 -3.53
N THR A 43 23.62 21.63 -4.63
CA THR A 43 23.10 20.26 -4.74
C THR A 43 23.95 19.34 -5.61
N GLY A 44 25.01 19.86 -6.24
CA GLY A 44 25.84 19.10 -7.17
C GLY A 44 25.13 18.82 -8.50
N ASN A 45 24.30 19.77 -8.97
CA ASN A 45 23.46 19.62 -10.16
C ASN A 45 22.46 18.45 -10.07
N ALA A 46 21.93 18.18 -8.87
CA ALA A 46 20.87 17.19 -8.70
C ALA A 46 19.64 17.54 -9.55
N SER A 47 19.07 16.54 -10.22
CA SER A 47 17.85 16.70 -11.02
C SER A 47 16.62 16.90 -10.13
N ASP A 48 15.55 17.48 -10.68
CA ASP A 48 14.25 17.63 -10.02
C ASP A 48 13.72 16.29 -9.49
N GLU A 49 13.87 15.21 -10.27
CA GLU A 49 13.50 13.85 -9.85
C GLU A 49 14.31 13.37 -8.64
N THR A 50 15.62 13.65 -8.63
CA THR A 50 16.51 13.32 -7.50
C THR A 50 16.12 14.10 -6.25
N LEU A 51 15.81 15.39 -6.40
CA LEU A 51 15.43 16.27 -5.30
C LEU A 51 14.04 15.93 -4.74
N LEU A 52 13.09 15.51 -5.59
CA LEU A 52 11.78 15.03 -5.14
C LEU A 52 11.92 13.74 -4.32
N LYS A 53 12.66 12.75 -4.84
CA LYS A 53 12.99 11.51 -4.11
C LYS A 53 13.73 11.81 -2.79
N PHE A 54 14.60 12.81 -2.79
CA PHE A 54 15.26 13.28 -1.57
C PHE A 54 14.25 13.73 -0.53
N GLN A 55 13.30 14.59 -0.90
CA GLN A 55 12.28 15.09 0.02
C GLN A 55 11.45 13.94 0.59
N GLU A 56 10.97 13.02 -0.24
CA GLU A 56 10.19 11.86 0.20
C GLU A 56 10.95 11.00 1.23
N LEU A 57 12.23 10.68 0.94
CA LEU A 57 13.08 9.91 1.84
C LEU A 57 13.41 10.66 3.13
N TYR A 58 13.63 11.97 3.03
CA TYR A 58 13.89 12.85 4.17
C TYR A 58 12.68 12.87 5.11
N GLU A 59 11.49 13.13 4.59
CA GLU A 59 10.24 13.14 5.36
C GLU A 59 9.93 11.78 5.99
N TYR A 60 10.10 10.69 5.24
CA TYR A 60 9.95 9.33 5.78
C TYR A 60 10.90 9.09 6.95
N SER A 61 12.16 9.51 6.80
CA SER A 61 13.17 9.30 7.82
C SER A 61 12.92 10.14 9.07
N LEU A 62 12.41 11.37 8.93
CA LEU A 62 11.95 12.16 10.07
C LEU A 62 10.81 11.47 10.81
N LYS A 63 9.83 10.90 10.10
CA LYS A 63 8.76 10.09 10.71
C LYS A 63 9.32 8.89 11.47
N LEU A 64 10.30 8.19 10.89
CA LEU A 64 10.97 7.06 11.53
C LEU A 64 11.69 7.47 12.83
N LEU A 65 12.43 8.57 12.79
CA LEU A 65 13.16 9.10 13.96
C LEU A 65 12.20 9.50 15.08
N ARG A 66 11.15 10.26 14.78
CA ARG A 66 10.12 10.64 15.77
C ARG A 66 9.46 9.41 16.39
N ARG A 67 9.07 8.44 15.57
CA ARG A 67 8.46 7.19 16.05
C ARG A 67 9.40 6.43 16.99
N LYS A 68 10.70 6.43 16.70
CA LYS A 68 11.71 5.80 17.54
C LYS A 68 11.85 6.51 18.89
N GLU A 69 11.90 7.84 18.89
CA GLU A 69 11.93 8.66 20.12
C GLU A 69 10.69 8.44 20.99
N ASP A 70 9.50 8.38 20.38
CA ASP A 70 8.25 8.08 21.08
C ASP A 70 8.31 6.71 21.77
N ILE A 71 8.75 5.68 21.05
CA ILE A 71 8.87 4.32 21.60
C ILE A 71 9.90 4.28 22.72
N GLU A 72 11.04 4.93 22.55
CA GLU A 72 12.08 4.99 23.58
C GLU A 72 11.55 5.65 24.87
N THR A 73 10.78 6.72 24.74
CA THR A 73 10.13 7.40 25.87
C THR A 73 9.17 6.47 26.61
N ILE A 74 8.28 5.79 25.87
CA ILE A 74 7.32 4.84 26.47
C ILE A 74 8.02 3.67 27.16
N LEU A 75 9.13 3.18 26.60
CA LEU A 75 9.90 2.09 27.20
C LEU A 75 10.63 2.52 28.48
N LYS A 76 11.10 3.77 28.56
CA LYS A 76 11.67 4.35 29.78
C LYS A 76 10.62 4.47 30.87
N GLU A 77 9.43 4.97 30.55
CA GLU A 77 8.31 5.10 31.51
C GLU A 77 7.84 3.74 32.08
N LYS A 78 8.08 2.64 31.37
CA LYS A 78 7.70 1.28 31.77
C LYS A 78 8.86 0.47 32.36
N ASP A 79 10.00 1.09 32.66
CA ASP A 79 11.23 0.43 33.13
C ASP A 79 11.64 -0.78 32.26
N SER A 80 11.29 -0.73 30.97
CA SER A 80 11.42 -1.83 30.01
C SER A 80 12.52 -1.57 28.97
N LEU A 81 13.21 -0.43 29.07
CA LEU A 81 14.33 -0.09 28.21
C LEU A 81 15.60 -0.83 28.65
N THR A 82 15.84 -1.99 28.06
CA THR A 82 17.07 -2.76 28.25
C THR A 82 18.12 -2.43 27.18
N SER A 83 19.39 -2.76 27.43
CA SER A 83 20.45 -2.65 26.42
C SER A 83 20.09 -3.36 25.11
N LYS A 84 19.45 -4.53 25.20
CA LYS A 84 18.95 -5.30 24.06
C LYS A 84 17.83 -4.57 23.31
N THR A 85 16.87 -3.99 24.02
CA THR A 85 15.76 -3.24 23.38
C THR A 85 16.29 -1.97 22.71
N GLN A 86 17.25 -1.29 23.33
CA GLN A 86 17.92 -0.12 22.74
C GLN A 86 18.67 -0.50 21.46
N GLU A 87 19.39 -1.62 21.45
CA GLU A 87 20.07 -2.14 20.27
C GLU A 87 19.08 -2.44 19.12
N LEU A 88 17.95 -3.08 19.43
CA LEU A 88 16.89 -3.34 18.47
C LEU A 88 16.33 -2.04 17.86
N LEU A 89 16.03 -1.04 18.69
CA LEU A 89 15.58 0.28 18.23
C LEU A 89 16.63 0.99 17.37
N ASN A 90 17.90 0.85 17.72
CA ASN A 90 19.01 1.44 16.95
C ASN A 90 19.16 0.82 15.56
N ASN A 91 18.89 -0.48 15.44
CA ASN A 91 19.02 -1.24 14.21
C ASN A 91 17.74 -1.25 13.34
N ALA A 92 16.61 -0.78 13.87
CA ALA A 92 15.35 -0.73 13.13
C ALA A 92 15.41 0.30 11.98
N LYS A 93 15.10 -0.16 10.77
CA LYS A 93 15.16 0.66 9.54
C LYS A 93 13.80 1.05 8.96
N THR A 94 12.72 0.48 9.49
CA THR A 94 11.37 0.68 8.98
C THR A 94 10.41 0.95 10.12
N LEU A 95 9.33 1.68 9.83
CA LEU A 95 8.25 1.92 10.80
C LEU A 95 7.63 0.60 11.31
N VAL A 96 7.51 -0.39 10.42
CA VAL A 96 7.00 -1.74 10.78
C VAL A 96 7.92 -2.41 11.80
N ALA A 97 9.23 -2.36 11.62
CA ALA A 97 10.18 -2.94 12.57
C ALA A 97 10.11 -2.25 13.94
N LEU A 98 9.94 -0.91 13.96
CA LEU A 98 9.72 -0.16 15.20
C LEU A 98 8.41 -0.58 15.88
N ASP A 99 7.33 -0.73 15.12
CA ASP A 99 6.03 -1.15 15.66
C ASP A 99 6.08 -2.59 16.20
N ASP A 100 6.84 -3.49 15.58
CA ASP A 100 7.06 -4.85 16.09
C ASP A 100 7.87 -4.85 17.40
N ILE A 101 8.88 -3.98 17.53
CA ILE A 101 9.64 -3.82 18.77
C ILE A 101 8.72 -3.29 19.89
N TYR A 102 7.82 -2.38 19.54
CA TYR A 102 6.89 -1.76 20.49
C TYR A 102 5.71 -2.65 20.87
N GLU A 103 5.27 -3.55 19.99
CA GLU A 103 4.06 -4.36 20.17
C GLU A 103 3.94 -5.08 21.52
N PRO A 104 4.99 -5.71 22.09
CA PRO A 104 4.94 -6.36 23.40
C PRO A 104 4.60 -5.40 24.54
N PHE A 105 4.91 -4.12 24.36
CA PHE A 105 4.73 -3.07 25.37
C PHE A 105 3.45 -2.27 25.13
N LYS A 106 2.73 -2.52 24.03
CA LYS A 106 1.43 -1.92 23.80
C LYS A 106 0.45 -2.51 24.82
N GLY A 107 -0.27 -1.66 25.55
CA GLY A 107 -1.27 -2.14 26.50
C GLY A 107 -2.32 -3.01 25.79
N THR A 108 -2.33 -4.30 26.07
CA THR A 108 -3.31 -5.26 25.53
C THR A 108 -4.54 -5.29 26.42
N LYS A 109 -5.71 -5.03 25.83
CA LYS A 109 -6.99 -5.14 26.54
C LYS A 109 -7.46 -6.59 26.54
N ASN A 110 -7.44 -7.23 27.71
CA ASN A 110 -8.18 -8.46 28.04
C ASN A 110 -8.02 -9.64 27.06
N THR A 111 -6.78 -9.95 26.64
CA THR A 111 -6.51 -11.19 25.89
C THR A 111 -6.47 -12.41 26.82
N ARG A 112 -6.51 -13.62 26.24
CA ARG A 112 -6.34 -14.87 27.00
C ARG A 112 -5.01 -14.92 27.74
N ALA A 113 -3.94 -14.45 27.09
CA ALA A 113 -2.63 -14.33 27.71
C ALA A 113 -2.61 -13.29 28.84
N ASP A 114 -3.26 -12.13 28.68
CA ASP A 114 -3.36 -11.13 29.76
C ASP A 114 -4.11 -11.70 30.97
N SER A 115 -5.19 -12.45 30.73
CA SER A 115 -5.94 -13.12 31.79
C SER A 115 -5.07 -14.17 32.50
N ALA A 116 -4.31 -14.98 31.74
CA ALA A 116 -3.39 -15.95 32.30
C ALA A 116 -2.28 -15.30 33.14
N THR A 117 -1.69 -14.20 32.65
CA THR A 117 -0.66 -13.44 33.36
C THR A 117 -1.21 -12.82 34.65
N LYS A 118 -2.42 -12.23 34.61
CA LYS A 118 -3.10 -11.70 35.81
C LYS A 118 -3.40 -12.76 36.86
N ASN A 119 -3.64 -14.00 36.43
CA ASN A 119 -3.84 -15.15 37.33
C ASN A 119 -2.52 -15.82 37.75
N GLY A 120 -1.36 -15.21 37.50
CA GLY A 120 -0.06 -15.69 38.00
C GLY A 120 0.55 -16.87 37.22
N LEU A 121 0.05 -17.17 36.01
CA LEU A 121 0.52 -18.33 35.23
C LEU A 121 1.86 -18.14 34.52
N GLU A 122 2.48 -16.96 34.64
CA GLU A 122 3.75 -16.67 33.97
C GLU A 122 4.90 -17.59 34.42
N GLY A 123 4.93 -17.96 35.71
CA GLY A 123 5.88 -18.94 36.24
C GLY A 123 5.72 -20.30 35.58
N LEU A 124 4.48 -20.78 35.42
CA LEU A 124 4.20 -22.05 34.75
C LEU A 124 4.55 -22.00 33.26
N ALA A 125 4.26 -20.89 32.58
CA ALA A 125 4.65 -20.67 31.19
C ALA A 125 6.18 -20.72 31.01
N ASN A 126 6.96 -20.14 31.93
CA ASN A 126 8.42 -20.21 31.92
C ASN A 126 8.93 -21.66 32.12
N ILE A 127 8.32 -22.41 33.05
CA ILE A 127 8.65 -23.81 33.30
C ILE A 127 8.39 -24.65 32.04
N ILE A 128 7.20 -24.53 31.44
CA ILE A 128 6.83 -25.25 30.21
C ILE A 128 7.76 -24.86 29.05
N SER A 129 8.05 -23.56 28.88
CA SER A 129 8.93 -23.05 27.81
C SER A 129 10.35 -23.60 27.89
N SER A 130 10.81 -24.04 29.07
CA SER A 130 12.13 -24.65 29.21
C SER A 130 12.26 -25.99 28.48
N MET A 131 11.15 -26.69 28.26
CA MET A 131 11.10 -28.03 27.65
C MET A 131 11.98 -29.08 28.35
N LYS A 132 12.36 -28.87 29.62
CA LYS A 132 13.27 -29.75 30.39
C LYS A 132 12.57 -30.83 31.21
N TYR A 133 11.24 -30.78 31.31
CA TYR A 133 10.44 -31.60 32.21
C TYR A 133 9.59 -32.62 31.46
N ASP A 134 9.16 -33.68 32.15
CA ASP A 134 8.18 -34.60 31.58
C ASP A 134 6.74 -34.09 31.76
N ILE A 135 5.79 -34.64 31.00
CA ILE A 135 4.38 -34.21 31.06
C ILE A 135 3.84 -34.29 32.49
N GLU A 136 4.15 -35.36 33.22
CA GLU A 136 3.69 -35.55 34.60
C GLU A 136 4.34 -34.57 35.58
N ASP A 137 5.61 -34.20 35.38
CA ASP A 137 6.28 -33.16 36.16
C ASP A 137 5.59 -31.80 35.98
N ILE A 138 5.20 -31.47 34.75
CA ILE A 138 4.46 -30.24 34.45
C ILE A 138 3.11 -30.26 35.14
N LYS A 139 2.35 -31.37 35.05
CA LYS A 139 1.06 -31.50 35.75
C LYS A 139 1.20 -31.36 37.26
N TYR A 140 2.26 -31.94 37.83
CA TYR A 140 2.56 -31.80 39.26
C TYR A 140 2.86 -30.34 39.63
N LYS A 141 3.76 -29.67 38.89
CA LYS A 141 4.10 -28.26 39.10
C LYS A 141 2.90 -27.33 38.88
N ALA A 142 2.01 -27.64 37.95
CA ALA A 142 0.80 -26.85 37.69
C ALA A 142 -0.15 -26.79 38.90
N LYS A 143 -0.10 -27.76 39.84
CA LYS A 143 -0.90 -27.72 41.07
C LYS A 143 -0.62 -26.49 41.93
N SER A 144 0.61 -25.96 41.92
CA SER A 144 0.96 -24.75 42.68
C SER A 144 0.44 -23.46 42.05
N PHE A 145 -0.19 -23.55 40.87
CA PHE A 145 -0.74 -22.41 40.13
C PHE A 145 -2.28 -22.43 40.09
N LEU A 146 -2.92 -23.33 40.86
CA LEU A 146 -4.37 -23.31 41.04
C LEU A 146 -4.77 -22.14 41.94
N SER A 147 -5.89 -21.51 41.61
CA SER A 147 -6.45 -20.36 42.34
C SER A 147 -7.98 -20.37 42.25
N GLU A 148 -8.65 -19.40 42.86
CA GLU A 148 -10.11 -19.27 42.75
C GLU A 148 -10.59 -19.18 41.28
N ASN A 149 -9.75 -18.59 40.42
CA ASN A 149 -10.00 -18.40 39.00
C ASN A 149 -9.50 -19.55 38.12
N ILE A 150 -8.66 -20.44 38.65
CA ILE A 150 -8.04 -21.56 37.93
C ILE A 150 -8.26 -22.83 38.74
N LYS A 151 -9.29 -23.57 38.39
CA LYS A 151 -9.81 -24.69 39.18
C LYS A 151 -9.17 -26.02 38.81
N THR A 152 -8.63 -26.13 37.61
CA THR A 152 -8.06 -27.39 37.11
C THR A 152 -6.63 -27.24 36.60
N ILE A 153 -5.88 -28.34 36.64
CA ILE A 153 -4.52 -28.42 36.09
C ILE A 153 -4.53 -28.09 34.59
N ASP A 154 -5.54 -28.56 33.86
CA ASP A 154 -5.67 -28.32 32.43
C ASP A 154 -5.93 -26.85 32.11
N GLU A 155 -6.72 -26.14 32.93
CA GLU A 155 -6.88 -24.68 32.84
C GLU A 155 -5.57 -23.94 33.06
N ALA A 156 -4.78 -24.35 34.06
CA ALA A 156 -3.47 -23.75 34.32
C ALA A 156 -2.51 -23.94 33.13
N ILE A 157 -2.43 -25.16 32.59
CA ILE A 157 -1.60 -25.47 31.42
C ILE A 157 -2.11 -24.72 30.18
N ALA A 158 -3.42 -24.64 29.96
CA ALA A 158 -4.01 -23.90 28.85
C ALA A 158 -3.66 -22.40 28.91
N GLY A 159 -3.82 -21.76 30.07
CA GLY A 159 -3.43 -20.36 30.26
C GLY A 159 -1.93 -20.13 30.09
N ALA A 160 -1.09 -21.07 30.57
CA ALA A 160 0.35 -21.01 30.33
C ALA A 160 0.68 -21.14 28.82
N LYS A 161 -0.02 -22.00 28.07
CA LYS A 161 0.11 -22.10 26.61
C LYS A 161 -0.31 -20.81 25.91
N ASP A 162 -1.35 -20.11 26.37
CA ASP A 162 -1.75 -18.82 25.81
C ASP A 162 -0.65 -17.75 25.96
N ILE A 163 0.06 -17.71 27.10
CA ILE A 163 1.23 -16.83 27.29
C ILE A 163 2.35 -17.19 26.31
N ILE A 164 2.65 -18.48 26.15
CA ILE A 164 3.70 -18.96 25.22
C ILE A 164 3.34 -18.61 23.77
N ALA A 165 2.07 -18.80 23.38
CA ALA A 165 1.55 -18.47 22.05
C ALA A 165 1.71 -16.96 21.76
N LEU A 166 1.40 -16.09 22.73
CA LEU A 166 1.58 -14.65 22.60
C LEU A 166 3.07 -14.29 22.43
N ARG A 167 3.95 -14.80 23.28
CA ARG A 167 5.41 -14.57 23.20
C ARG A 167 5.97 -14.99 21.84
N TYR A 168 5.55 -16.15 21.34
CA TYR A 168 5.92 -16.63 20.01
C TYR A 168 5.46 -15.70 18.89
N SER A 169 4.22 -15.17 19.01
CA SER A 169 3.66 -14.26 18.01
C SER A 169 4.32 -12.87 17.95
N GLN A 170 4.97 -12.47 19.04
CA GLN A 170 5.66 -11.19 19.16
C GLN A 170 7.16 -11.27 18.85
N GLU A 171 7.68 -12.47 18.56
CA GLU A 171 9.10 -12.62 18.22
C GLU A 171 9.38 -12.06 16.82
N ILE A 172 10.16 -10.97 16.76
CA ILE A 172 10.53 -10.23 15.54
C ILE A 172 11.08 -11.16 14.46
N ARG A 173 12.00 -12.07 14.80
CA ARG A 173 12.60 -13.01 13.85
C ARG A 173 11.56 -13.93 13.20
N THR A 174 10.56 -14.37 13.97
CA THR A 174 9.45 -15.18 13.47
C THR A 174 8.60 -14.37 12.49
N LYS A 175 8.23 -13.14 12.87
CA LYS A 175 7.42 -12.26 12.03
C LYS A 175 8.11 -12.01 10.69
N ASP A 176 9.40 -11.66 10.70
CA ASP A 176 10.17 -11.41 9.49
C ASP A 176 10.29 -12.65 8.58
N ALA A 177 10.52 -13.83 9.17
CA ALA A 177 10.56 -15.08 8.41
C ALA A 177 9.21 -15.38 7.75
N LEU A 178 8.10 -15.19 8.50
CA LEU A 178 6.75 -15.42 7.99
C LEU A 178 6.31 -14.37 6.97
N ARG A 179 6.68 -13.10 7.12
CA ARG A 179 6.47 -12.06 6.10
C ARG A 179 7.09 -12.46 4.78
N LYS A 180 8.39 -12.80 4.80
CA LYS A 180 9.11 -13.26 3.60
C LYS A 180 8.47 -14.52 3.01
N ASN A 181 8.00 -15.44 3.84
CA ASN A 181 7.31 -16.63 3.37
C ASN A 181 5.98 -16.27 2.67
N LEU A 182 5.15 -15.41 3.28
CA LEU A 182 3.88 -14.95 2.71
C LEU A 182 4.08 -14.15 1.41
N GLU A 183 5.10 -13.29 1.34
CA GLU A 183 5.41 -12.52 0.13
C GLU A 183 5.84 -13.42 -1.04
N ASN A 184 6.61 -14.47 -0.77
CA ASN A 184 7.15 -15.33 -1.83
C ASN A 184 6.23 -16.50 -2.21
N TYR A 185 5.49 -17.04 -1.24
CA TYR A 185 4.73 -18.28 -1.37
C TYR A 185 3.25 -18.14 -1.04
N GLY A 186 2.81 -16.97 -0.54
CA GLY A 186 1.40 -16.71 -0.28
C GLY A 186 0.58 -16.80 -1.56
N VAL A 187 -0.57 -17.46 -1.44
CA VAL A 187 -1.51 -17.69 -2.53
C VAL A 187 -2.76 -16.86 -2.28
N LEU A 188 -3.14 -16.07 -3.27
CA LEU A 188 -4.34 -15.27 -3.27
C LEU A 188 -5.43 -16.03 -4.04
N SER A 189 -6.60 -16.11 -3.42
CA SER A 189 -7.81 -16.65 -4.00
C SER A 189 -8.96 -15.66 -3.83
N THR A 190 -9.90 -15.70 -4.76
CA THR A 190 -11.09 -14.85 -4.72
C THR A 190 -12.34 -15.71 -4.84
N LYS A 191 -13.42 -15.34 -4.15
CA LYS A 191 -14.70 -16.03 -4.26
C LYS A 191 -15.83 -15.06 -4.57
N LYS A 192 -16.76 -15.49 -5.43
CA LYS A 192 -18.01 -14.77 -5.71
C LYS A 192 -18.80 -14.56 -4.43
N THR A 193 -19.39 -13.39 -4.27
CA THR A 193 -20.38 -13.13 -3.22
C THR A 193 -21.80 -13.30 -3.78
N LYS A 194 -22.82 -13.04 -2.95
CA LYS A 194 -24.22 -13.07 -3.38
C LYS A 194 -24.58 -11.95 -4.36
N THR A 195 -23.83 -10.86 -4.39
CA THR A 195 -24.09 -9.71 -5.26
C THR A 195 -23.29 -9.77 -6.56
N PHE A 196 -22.56 -10.86 -6.80
CA PHE A 196 -21.71 -11.01 -7.97
C PHE A 196 -22.52 -11.02 -9.27
N GLU A 197 -22.17 -10.14 -10.20
CA GLU A 197 -22.73 -10.11 -11.55
C GLU A 197 -21.90 -10.99 -12.50
N GLU A 198 -22.49 -12.09 -12.99
CA GLU A 198 -21.78 -13.08 -13.84
C GLU A 198 -21.28 -12.48 -15.17
N ASP A 199 -22.07 -11.62 -15.80
CA ASP A 199 -21.71 -10.91 -17.03
C ASP A 199 -21.15 -9.50 -16.78
N GLY A 200 -20.88 -9.17 -15.51
CA GLY A 200 -20.43 -7.85 -15.08
C GLY A 200 -18.95 -7.58 -15.33
N LEU A 201 -18.51 -6.40 -14.89
CA LEU A 201 -17.14 -5.89 -15.04
C LEU A 201 -16.07 -6.82 -14.43
N TYR A 202 -16.42 -7.58 -13.40
CA TYR A 202 -15.47 -8.35 -12.58
C TYR A 202 -15.42 -9.84 -12.91
N LYS A 203 -16.07 -10.28 -14.00
CA LYS A 203 -16.15 -11.71 -14.37
C LYS A 203 -14.79 -12.42 -14.44
N ASN A 204 -13.77 -11.72 -14.95
CA ASN A 204 -12.42 -12.24 -15.14
C ASN A 204 -11.52 -12.14 -13.88
N LEU A 205 -12.06 -11.66 -12.76
CA LEU A 205 -11.32 -11.49 -11.51
C LEU A 205 -11.46 -12.68 -10.55
N ILE A 206 -12.14 -13.76 -10.97
CA ILE A 206 -12.25 -14.98 -10.18
C ILE A 206 -10.98 -15.82 -10.32
N ILE A 207 -10.12 -15.71 -9.32
CA ILE A 207 -8.86 -16.41 -9.16
C ILE A 207 -9.07 -17.59 -8.22
N LYS A 208 -8.74 -18.80 -8.70
CA LYS A 208 -8.72 -20.00 -7.86
C LYS A 208 -7.54 -19.95 -6.89
N ASP A 209 -6.31 -19.98 -7.42
CA ASP A 209 -5.08 -19.94 -6.64
C ASP A 209 -3.97 -19.27 -7.48
N GLU A 210 -3.48 -18.11 -7.04
CA GLU A 210 -2.36 -17.44 -7.71
C GLU A 210 -1.37 -16.89 -6.69
N LYS A 211 -0.07 -17.07 -6.93
CA LYS A 211 0.95 -16.55 -6.01
C LYS A 211 0.95 -15.03 -6.01
N VAL A 212 0.91 -14.46 -4.82
CA VAL A 212 0.90 -13.01 -4.58
C VAL A 212 2.05 -12.31 -5.30
N LYS A 213 3.24 -12.92 -5.31
CA LYS A 213 4.46 -12.41 -5.95
C LYS A 213 4.29 -12.04 -7.43
N TRP A 214 3.41 -12.70 -8.16
CA TRP A 214 3.27 -12.53 -9.62
C TRP A 214 2.08 -11.66 -10.02
N LEU A 215 1.28 -11.20 -9.06
CA LEU A 215 0.11 -10.39 -9.34
C LEU A 215 0.51 -8.97 -9.75
N LYS A 216 0.00 -8.52 -10.90
CA LYS A 216 0.23 -7.18 -11.44
C LYS A 216 -0.59 -6.14 -10.67
N SER A 217 -0.03 -4.94 -10.48
CA SER A 217 -0.62 -3.83 -9.72
C SER A 217 -2.04 -3.44 -10.18
N HIS A 218 -2.28 -3.28 -11.49
CA HIS A 218 -3.62 -2.95 -12.00
C HIS A 218 -4.67 -4.03 -11.68
N ARG A 219 -4.29 -5.31 -11.68
CA ARG A 219 -5.19 -6.42 -11.38
C ARG A 219 -5.49 -6.48 -9.88
N LEU A 220 -4.49 -6.23 -9.03
CA LEU A 220 -4.69 -6.07 -7.59
C LEU A 220 -5.66 -4.93 -7.28
N LEU A 221 -5.51 -3.77 -7.91
CA LEU A 221 -6.44 -2.64 -7.72
C LEU A 221 -7.86 -3.00 -8.16
N ALA A 222 -8.03 -3.68 -9.29
CA ALA A 222 -9.33 -4.16 -9.75
C ALA A 222 -9.97 -5.15 -8.76
N ILE A 223 -9.19 -6.07 -8.21
CA ILE A 223 -9.63 -7.00 -7.16
C ILE A 223 -10.06 -6.23 -5.92
N PHE A 224 -9.25 -5.30 -5.42
CA PHE A 224 -9.60 -4.50 -4.24
C PHE A 224 -10.87 -3.67 -4.46
N ARG A 225 -11.07 -3.13 -5.67
CA ARG A 225 -12.30 -2.43 -6.05
C ARG A 225 -13.50 -3.38 -5.99
N ALA A 226 -13.41 -4.55 -6.60
CA ALA A 226 -14.48 -5.55 -6.59
C ALA A 226 -14.80 -6.04 -5.17
N VAL A 227 -13.80 -6.15 -4.29
CA VAL A 227 -14.00 -6.46 -2.86
C VAL A 227 -14.74 -5.33 -2.15
N ASN A 228 -14.36 -4.08 -2.40
CA ASN A 228 -14.99 -2.91 -1.80
C ASN A 228 -16.46 -2.75 -2.26
N GLU A 229 -16.74 -3.04 -3.52
CA GLU A 229 -18.09 -3.09 -4.11
C GLU A 229 -18.85 -4.39 -3.74
N LYS A 230 -18.27 -5.23 -2.87
CA LYS A 230 -18.82 -6.49 -2.36
C LYS A 230 -19.13 -7.54 -3.43
N GLN A 231 -18.61 -7.40 -4.65
CA GLN A 231 -18.81 -8.34 -5.76
C GLN A 231 -18.01 -9.64 -5.56
N ILE A 232 -16.81 -9.52 -5.01
CA ILE A 232 -15.95 -10.66 -4.67
C ILE A 232 -15.45 -10.57 -3.22
N SER A 233 -15.01 -11.69 -2.69
CA SER A 233 -14.27 -11.79 -1.43
C SER A 233 -12.85 -12.26 -1.71
N LEU A 234 -11.92 -11.85 -0.87
CA LEU A 234 -10.48 -12.10 -1.03
C LEU A 234 -9.97 -12.95 0.13
N LYS A 235 -9.13 -13.93 -0.17
CA LYS A 235 -8.44 -14.74 0.83
C LYS A 235 -6.97 -14.89 0.44
N ILE A 236 -6.09 -14.81 1.44
CA ILE A 236 -4.69 -15.21 1.31
C ILE A 236 -4.49 -16.49 2.13
N ASP A 237 -3.87 -17.48 1.52
CA ASP A 237 -3.45 -18.72 2.14
C ASP A 237 -1.96 -18.98 1.95
N VAL A 238 -1.45 -19.90 2.77
CA VAL A 238 -0.07 -20.37 2.77
C VAL A 238 -0.09 -21.83 3.21
N ASP A 239 0.96 -22.59 2.90
CA ASP A 239 1.10 -23.95 3.37
C ASP A 239 1.34 -23.99 4.89
N GLU A 240 0.25 -24.10 5.65
CA GLU A 240 0.31 -24.17 7.11
C GLU A 240 1.04 -25.43 7.60
N LEU A 241 0.94 -26.55 6.87
CA LEU A 241 1.62 -27.80 7.25
C LEU A 241 3.13 -27.64 7.14
N TYR A 242 3.61 -27.00 6.08
CA TYR A 242 5.02 -26.65 5.93
C TYR A 242 5.51 -25.79 7.10
N LEU A 243 4.76 -24.77 7.50
CA LEU A 243 5.12 -23.90 8.62
C LEU A 243 5.13 -24.64 9.97
N ILE A 244 4.13 -25.49 10.21
CA ILE A 244 4.03 -26.32 11.42
C ILE A 244 5.18 -27.33 11.50
N ASN A 245 5.52 -27.97 10.38
CA ASN A 245 6.67 -28.86 10.30
C ASN A 245 7.98 -28.12 10.56
N GLY A 246 8.11 -26.89 10.06
CA GLY A 246 9.24 -26.00 10.38
C GLY A 246 9.34 -25.68 11.87
N ILE A 247 8.21 -25.44 12.55
CA ILE A 247 8.21 -25.26 14.02
C ILE A 247 8.76 -26.52 14.69
N LYS A 248 8.24 -27.71 14.33
CA LYS A 248 8.68 -28.97 14.92
C LYS A 248 10.18 -29.22 14.71
N GLN A 249 10.69 -28.92 13.52
CA GLN A 249 12.08 -29.21 13.15
C GLN A 249 13.08 -28.21 13.74
N TYR A 250 12.74 -26.92 13.78
CA TYR A 250 13.70 -25.86 14.09
C TYR A 250 13.48 -25.17 15.44
N ARG A 251 12.28 -25.30 16.05
CA ARG A 251 11.96 -24.65 17.32
C ARG A 251 11.95 -25.59 18.52
N ILE A 252 11.83 -26.88 18.28
CA ILE A 252 11.82 -27.90 19.32
C ILE A 252 13.20 -28.57 19.34
N PRO A 253 14.03 -28.34 20.37
CA PRO A 253 15.37 -28.93 20.45
C PRO A 253 15.33 -30.46 20.59
N SER A 254 16.35 -31.15 20.09
CA SER A 254 16.44 -32.62 20.21
C SER A 254 16.52 -33.14 21.64
N TYR A 255 17.03 -32.33 22.57
CA TYR A 255 17.12 -32.65 24.00
C TYR A 255 15.81 -32.40 24.77
N ALA A 256 14.78 -31.89 24.10
CA ALA A 256 13.52 -31.55 24.74
C ALA A 256 12.80 -32.81 25.23
N LYS A 257 12.28 -32.73 26.45
CA LYS A 257 11.54 -33.81 27.10
C LYS A 257 10.09 -33.87 26.62
N SER A 258 9.30 -34.83 27.12
CA SER A 258 7.92 -35.07 26.70
C SER A 258 6.99 -33.85 26.81
N SER A 259 7.25 -32.92 27.73
CA SER A 259 6.50 -31.65 27.85
C SER A 259 6.61 -30.70 26.64
N GLN A 260 7.54 -30.96 25.72
CA GLN A 260 7.68 -30.20 24.47
C GLN A 260 6.38 -30.13 23.66
N VAL A 261 5.48 -31.10 23.83
CA VAL A 261 4.16 -31.10 23.20
C VAL A 261 3.35 -29.84 23.55
N PHE A 262 3.43 -29.36 24.79
CA PHE A 262 2.72 -28.16 25.21
C PHE A 262 3.27 -26.90 24.54
N VAL A 263 4.59 -26.82 24.38
CA VAL A 263 5.26 -25.72 23.68
C VAL A 263 4.95 -25.76 22.18
N PHE A 264 5.04 -26.93 21.57
CA PHE A 264 4.72 -27.13 20.16
C PHE A 264 3.27 -26.73 19.85
N ASP A 265 2.32 -27.17 20.67
CA ASP A 265 0.91 -26.78 20.55
C ASP A 265 0.72 -25.28 20.69
N ALA A 266 1.38 -24.64 21.66
CA ALA A 266 1.31 -23.21 21.87
C ALA A 266 1.88 -22.42 20.69
N TYR A 267 2.98 -22.88 20.09
CA TYR A 267 3.54 -22.29 18.87
C TYR A 267 2.61 -22.47 17.66
N CYS A 268 1.98 -23.63 17.51
CA CYS A 268 1.00 -23.87 16.45
C CYS A 268 -0.22 -22.96 16.60
N ASP A 269 -0.74 -22.80 17.82
CA ASP A 269 -1.84 -21.89 18.11
C ASP A 269 -1.43 -20.42 17.88
N GLY A 270 -0.26 -19.99 18.38
CA GLY A 270 0.27 -18.65 18.12
C GLY A 270 0.47 -18.35 16.64
N LEU A 271 0.93 -19.33 15.86
CA LEU A 271 1.03 -19.24 14.40
C LEU A 271 -0.35 -19.00 13.76
N LYS A 272 -1.32 -19.88 14.04
CA LYS A 272 -2.63 -19.87 13.36
C LYS A 272 -3.53 -18.74 13.80
N ARG A 273 -3.59 -18.46 15.10
CA ARG A 273 -4.54 -17.53 15.70
C ARG A 273 -4.04 -16.10 15.72
N LEU A 274 -2.72 -15.89 15.88
CA LEU A 274 -2.15 -14.55 16.10
C LEU A 274 -1.32 -14.08 14.88
N LEU A 275 -0.30 -14.85 14.48
CA LEU A 275 0.65 -14.45 13.44
C LEU A 275 0.02 -14.41 12.05
N LEU A 276 -0.52 -15.53 11.56
CA LEU A 276 -1.02 -15.61 10.18
C LEU A 276 -2.14 -14.60 9.90
N PRO A 277 -3.16 -14.40 10.77
CA PRO A 277 -4.21 -13.42 10.50
C PRO A 277 -3.69 -11.97 10.50
N SER A 278 -2.72 -11.66 11.37
CA SER A 278 -2.10 -10.33 11.40
C SER A 278 -1.27 -10.07 10.15
N LEU A 279 -0.35 -10.98 9.82
CA LEU A 279 0.57 -10.84 8.70
C LEU A 279 -0.13 -10.93 7.33
N LYS A 280 -1.22 -11.71 7.20
CA LYS A 280 -2.05 -11.71 5.98
C LYS A 280 -2.70 -10.34 5.74
N ARG A 281 -3.19 -9.68 6.79
CA ARG A 281 -3.74 -8.31 6.67
C ARG A 281 -2.67 -7.29 6.34
N GLU A 282 -1.51 -7.40 6.98
CA GLU A 282 -0.33 -6.57 6.70
C GLU A 282 0.08 -6.69 5.23
N LEU A 283 0.22 -7.93 4.72
CA LEU A 283 0.55 -8.19 3.33
C LEU A 283 -0.47 -7.56 2.37
N LEU A 284 -1.78 -7.72 2.63
CA LEU A 284 -2.82 -7.11 1.80
C LEU A 284 -2.72 -5.59 1.77
N SER A 285 -2.48 -4.96 2.92
CA SER A 285 -2.29 -3.51 3.01
C SER A 285 -1.07 -3.07 2.19
N ASN A 286 0.05 -3.79 2.31
CA ASN A 286 1.28 -3.48 1.58
C ASN A 286 1.12 -3.65 0.06
N LEU A 287 0.44 -4.72 -0.38
CA LEU A 287 0.13 -4.92 -1.79
C LEU A 287 -0.76 -3.80 -2.35
N LYS A 288 -1.76 -3.38 -1.58
CA LYS A 288 -2.65 -2.28 -1.98
C LYS A 288 -1.89 -0.96 -2.07
N GLN A 289 -1.02 -0.66 -1.10
CA GLN A 289 -0.20 0.54 -1.10
C GLN A 289 0.71 0.55 -2.32
N LYS A 290 1.50 -0.51 -2.51
CA LYS A 290 2.41 -0.63 -3.65
C LYS A 290 1.69 -0.51 -4.99
N ALA A 291 0.55 -1.18 -5.14
CA ALA A 291 -0.21 -1.12 -6.38
C ALA A 291 -0.79 0.28 -6.63
N SER A 292 -1.17 1.00 -5.57
CA SER A 292 -1.62 2.39 -5.65
C SER A 292 -0.48 3.32 -6.05
N ASP A 293 0.70 3.16 -5.44
CA ASP A 293 1.88 3.98 -5.74
C ASP A 293 2.32 3.81 -7.20
N ASP A 294 2.33 2.57 -7.71
CA ASP A 294 2.60 2.28 -9.12
C ASP A 294 1.61 2.99 -10.05
N ALA A 295 0.32 2.99 -9.70
CA ALA A 295 -0.72 3.65 -10.49
C ALA A 295 -0.60 5.18 -10.43
N ILE A 296 -0.33 5.74 -9.26
CA ILE A 296 -0.11 7.19 -9.08
C ILE A 296 1.08 7.65 -9.90
N ASN A 297 2.19 6.89 -9.87
CA ASN A 297 3.37 7.21 -10.67
C ASN A 297 3.07 7.21 -12.17
N LEU A 298 2.29 6.23 -12.65
CA LEU A 298 1.85 6.19 -14.05
C LEU A 298 0.95 7.39 -14.40
N PHE A 299 -0.01 7.74 -13.53
CA PHE A 299 -0.87 8.89 -13.75
C PHE A 299 -0.09 10.20 -13.72
N GLY A 300 0.87 10.35 -12.80
CA GLY A 300 1.75 11.50 -12.73
C GLY A 300 2.57 11.66 -14.01
N LYS A 301 3.10 10.57 -14.55
CA LYS A 301 3.81 10.58 -15.84
C LYS A 301 2.90 11.02 -17.00
N ASN A 302 1.72 10.42 -17.11
CA ASN A 302 0.76 10.77 -18.16
C ASN A 302 0.32 12.24 -18.06
N LEU A 303 0.08 12.74 -16.85
CA LEU A 303 -0.27 14.14 -16.62
C LEU A 303 0.89 15.07 -16.99
N ASN A 304 2.11 14.72 -16.63
CA ASN A 304 3.29 15.50 -17.00
C ASN A 304 3.42 15.62 -18.53
N GLU A 305 3.28 14.52 -19.27
CA GLU A 305 3.31 14.51 -20.74
C GLU A 305 2.23 15.42 -21.35
N LEU A 306 1.04 15.46 -20.75
CA LEU A 306 -0.03 16.38 -21.17
C LEU A 306 0.31 17.85 -20.88
N LEU A 307 0.89 18.15 -19.72
CA LEU A 307 1.21 19.53 -19.31
C LEU A 307 2.38 20.15 -20.09
N ILE A 308 3.34 19.32 -20.53
CA ILE A 308 4.48 19.78 -21.34
C ILE A 308 4.21 19.75 -22.84
N SER A 309 3.01 19.33 -23.26
CA SER A 309 2.63 19.30 -24.66
C SER A 309 2.75 20.70 -25.26
N PRO A 310 3.41 20.87 -26.42
CA PRO A 310 3.58 22.18 -27.03
C PRO A 310 2.24 22.89 -27.22
N PRO A 311 2.10 24.16 -26.80
CA PRO A 311 0.87 24.89 -26.99
C PRO A 311 0.63 25.14 -28.48
N LEU A 312 -0.64 25.12 -28.89
CA LEU A 312 -1.05 25.56 -30.22
C LEU A 312 -1.14 27.09 -30.22
N VAL A 313 -0.33 27.75 -31.03
CA VAL A 313 -0.18 29.22 -31.03
C VAL A 313 -0.70 29.80 -32.35
N ASN A 314 -1.28 31.01 -32.30
CA ASN A 314 -1.79 31.76 -33.46
C ASN A 314 -2.86 31.00 -34.26
N GLN A 315 -3.78 30.33 -33.57
CA GLN A 315 -4.88 29.61 -34.19
C GLN A 315 -6.21 30.08 -33.62
N VAL A 316 -7.23 30.20 -34.47
CA VAL A 316 -8.62 30.35 -34.03
C VAL A 316 -9.22 28.94 -33.94
N ILE A 317 -9.61 28.54 -32.74
CA ILE A 317 -9.91 27.14 -32.44
C ILE A 317 -11.42 26.93 -32.26
N LEU A 318 -11.95 25.91 -32.94
CA LEU A 318 -13.23 25.30 -32.60
C LEU A 318 -13.01 24.10 -31.70
N GLY A 319 -13.31 24.24 -30.41
CA GLY A 319 -13.39 23.13 -29.48
C GLY A 319 -14.71 22.37 -29.65
N LEU A 320 -14.62 21.05 -29.78
CA LEU A 320 -15.75 20.13 -29.87
C LEU A 320 -15.66 19.12 -28.73
N ASP A 321 -16.62 19.16 -27.81
CA ASP A 321 -16.82 18.16 -26.77
C ASP A 321 -17.89 17.14 -27.20
N PRO A 322 -17.51 15.91 -27.58
CA PRO A 322 -18.42 14.93 -28.15
C PRO A 322 -19.49 14.45 -27.17
N GLY A 323 -20.69 14.14 -27.70
CA GLY A 323 -21.75 13.55 -26.88
C GLY A 323 -22.92 13.05 -27.71
N TYR A 324 -23.53 11.95 -27.25
CA TYR A 324 -24.71 11.35 -27.88
C TYR A 324 -25.99 12.11 -27.50
N LYS A 325 -26.56 11.80 -26.33
CA LYS A 325 -27.89 12.30 -25.91
C LYS A 325 -27.90 13.81 -25.66
N THR A 326 -26.82 14.34 -25.12
CA THR A 326 -26.69 15.78 -24.80
C THR A 326 -26.10 16.61 -25.95
N GLY A 327 -25.90 15.99 -27.12
CA GLY A 327 -25.25 16.61 -28.28
C GLY A 327 -23.75 16.83 -28.09
N CYS A 328 -23.08 17.21 -29.18
CA CYS A 328 -21.70 17.65 -29.17
C CYS A 328 -21.68 19.17 -28.95
N LYS A 329 -20.97 19.63 -27.92
CA LYS A 329 -20.88 21.07 -27.60
C LYS A 329 -19.72 21.68 -28.36
N LEU A 330 -19.96 22.87 -28.88
CA LEU A 330 -19.00 23.64 -29.64
C LEU A 330 -18.64 24.89 -28.86
N ALA A 331 -17.36 25.26 -28.86
CA ALA A 331 -16.87 26.54 -28.35
C ALA A 331 -15.82 27.08 -29.32
N VAL A 332 -15.92 28.35 -29.67
CA VAL A 332 -14.95 29.04 -30.53
C VAL A 332 -14.14 29.99 -29.67
N ILE A 333 -12.82 29.91 -29.79
CA ILE A 333 -11.88 30.84 -29.15
C ILE A 333 -10.97 31.49 -30.20
N ASP A 334 -10.58 32.73 -29.96
CA ASP A 334 -9.60 33.44 -30.80
C ASP A 334 -8.16 32.99 -30.52
N GLU A 335 -7.21 33.58 -31.25
CA GLU A 335 -5.77 33.34 -31.11
C GLU A 335 -5.18 33.67 -29.73
N ASN A 336 -5.88 34.49 -28.94
CA ASN A 336 -5.50 34.86 -27.57
C ASN A 336 -6.23 34.00 -26.52
N GLY A 337 -7.08 33.07 -26.95
CA GLY A 337 -7.89 32.23 -26.08
C GLY A 337 -9.18 32.88 -25.58
N ASN A 338 -9.60 34.03 -26.13
CA ASN A 338 -10.85 34.68 -25.75
C ASN A 338 -12.04 33.94 -26.35
N TYR A 339 -13.10 33.78 -25.57
CA TYR A 339 -14.35 33.18 -26.03
C TYR A 339 -15.07 34.05 -27.06
N LEU A 340 -15.46 33.45 -28.19
CA LEU A 340 -16.18 34.12 -29.29
C LEU A 340 -17.62 33.64 -29.45
N ALA A 341 -17.87 32.35 -29.33
CA ALA A 341 -19.19 31.74 -29.52
C ALA A 341 -19.25 30.30 -28.98
N SER A 342 -20.47 29.81 -28.77
CA SER A 342 -20.76 28.39 -28.53
C SER A 342 -22.03 27.98 -29.24
N ASP A 343 -22.18 26.68 -29.51
CA ASP A 343 -23.40 26.07 -30.03
C ASP A 343 -23.42 24.60 -29.62
N VAL A 344 -24.53 23.90 -29.90
CA VAL A 344 -24.67 22.46 -29.72
C VAL A 344 -25.17 21.84 -31.02
N ILE A 345 -24.53 20.74 -31.41
CA ILE A 345 -24.87 19.95 -32.60
C ILE A 345 -25.26 18.53 -32.21
N TYR A 346 -26.01 17.84 -33.08
CA TYR A 346 -26.50 16.49 -32.83
C TYR A 346 -26.20 15.61 -34.04
N LEU A 347 -25.69 14.40 -33.80
CA LEU A 347 -25.22 13.48 -34.84
C LEU A 347 -25.96 12.13 -34.80
N LEU A 348 -27.18 12.08 -34.27
CA LEU A 348 -27.92 10.82 -34.07
C LEU A 348 -28.72 10.37 -35.31
N SER A 349 -28.85 11.23 -36.33
CA SER A 349 -29.55 10.93 -37.57
C SER A 349 -29.01 11.78 -38.73
N LYS A 350 -29.15 11.29 -39.97
CA LYS A 350 -28.69 12.01 -41.17
C LYS A 350 -29.20 13.45 -41.27
N LYS A 351 -30.48 13.68 -40.95
CA LYS A 351 -31.06 15.03 -40.96
C LYS A 351 -30.37 15.96 -39.94
N GLN A 352 -30.01 15.42 -38.77
CA GLN A 352 -29.30 16.20 -37.75
C GLN A 352 -27.83 16.41 -38.14
N GLU A 353 -27.17 15.45 -38.78
CA GLU A 353 -25.82 15.61 -39.33
C GLU A 353 -25.77 16.73 -40.37
N GLU A 354 -26.71 16.76 -41.33
CA GLU A 354 -26.79 17.83 -42.34
C GLU A 354 -26.96 19.21 -41.70
N GLN A 355 -27.88 19.34 -40.73
CA GLN A 355 -28.11 20.60 -40.00
C GLN A 355 -26.87 21.02 -39.19
N SER A 356 -26.24 20.05 -38.52
CA SER A 356 -25.02 20.24 -37.76
C SER A 356 -23.87 20.69 -38.66
N GLY A 357 -23.79 20.15 -39.88
CA GLY A 357 -22.77 20.51 -40.84
C GLY A 357 -22.89 21.95 -41.30
N GLN A 358 -24.11 22.41 -41.60
CA GLN A 358 -24.37 23.81 -41.94
C GLN A 358 -23.96 24.76 -40.80
N LYS A 359 -24.28 24.41 -39.55
CA LYS A 359 -23.88 25.19 -38.37
C LYS A 359 -22.36 25.27 -38.24
N VAL A 360 -21.66 24.14 -38.30
CA VAL A 360 -20.19 24.10 -38.20
C VAL A 360 -19.54 24.93 -39.31
N LEU A 361 -19.99 24.78 -40.57
CA LEU A 361 -19.50 25.58 -41.70
C LEU A 361 -19.74 27.09 -41.49
N SER A 362 -20.88 27.48 -40.93
CA SER A 362 -21.19 28.88 -40.64
C SER A 362 -20.23 29.48 -39.60
N LEU A 363 -19.89 28.71 -38.56
CA LEU A 363 -18.93 29.12 -37.53
C LEU A 363 -17.53 29.25 -38.12
N ILE A 364 -17.10 28.25 -38.90
CA ILE A 364 -15.78 28.23 -39.56
C ILE A 364 -15.60 29.48 -40.41
N LYS A 365 -16.59 29.80 -41.26
CA LYS A 365 -16.53 30.99 -42.13
C LYS A 365 -16.57 32.30 -41.33
N LYS A 366 -17.45 32.41 -40.33
CA LYS A 366 -17.66 33.64 -39.57
C LYS A 366 -16.44 34.03 -38.74
N TYR A 367 -15.84 33.05 -38.07
CA TYR A 367 -14.73 33.29 -37.14
C TYR A 367 -13.35 32.99 -37.75
N LYS A 368 -13.30 32.52 -39.00
CA LYS A 368 -12.06 32.11 -39.69
C LYS A 368 -11.29 31.08 -38.86
N ILE A 369 -11.99 30.03 -38.43
CA ILE A 369 -11.41 28.93 -37.66
C ILE A 369 -10.29 28.31 -38.49
N THR A 370 -9.15 28.06 -37.84
CA THR A 370 -7.95 27.49 -38.46
C THR A 370 -7.56 26.14 -37.87
N ALA A 371 -8.17 25.74 -36.74
CA ALA A 371 -7.98 24.44 -36.13
C ALA A 371 -9.25 23.95 -35.41
N ILE A 372 -9.46 22.63 -35.38
CA ILE A 372 -10.54 21.99 -34.63
C ILE A 372 -9.95 21.06 -33.56
N ALA A 373 -10.29 21.30 -32.30
CA ALA A 373 -9.89 20.46 -31.18
C ALA A 373 -11.05 19.55 -30.78
N ILE A 374 -10.87 18.24 -30.88
CA ILE A 374 -11.92 17.25 -30.59
C ILE A 374 -11.58 16.50 -29.30
N GLY A 375 -12.49 16.51 -28.32
CA GLY A 375 -12.35 15.75 -27.08
C GLY A 375 -12.30 14.24 -27.36
N ASN A 376 -11.48 13.50 -26.60
CA ASN A 376 -11.31 12.04 -26.75
C ASN A 376 -12.32 11.22 -25.92
N GLY A 377 -13.47 11.82 -25.58
CA GLY A 377 -14.50 11.22 -24.75
C GLY A 377 -15.47 10.30 -25.50
N THR A 378 -16.63 10.06 -24.89
CA THR A 378 -17.74 9.29 -25.48
C THR A 378 -18.23 9.94 -26.77
N ALA A 379 -18.45 9.16 -27.84
CA ALA A 379 -18.84 9.63 -29.18
C ALA A 379 -17.73 10.35 -29.98
N SER A 380 -16.48 10.36 -29.49
CA SER A 380 -15.37 11.06 -30.16
C SER A 380 -15.06 10.52 -31.55
N LYS A 381 -15.19 9.20 -31.76
CA LYS A 381 -14.92 8.58 -33.06
C LYS A 381 -15.93 9.04 -34.11
N GLU A 382 -17.21 9.02 -33.76
CA GLU A 382 -18.32 9.46 -34.61
C GLU A 382 -18.21 10.96 -34.92
N SER A 383 -17.92 11.79 -33.92
CA SER A 383 -17.68 13.22 -34.11
C SER A 383 -16.47 13.51 -34.98
N ALA A 384 -15.37 12.76 -34.83
CA ALA A 384 -14.17 12.92 -35.65
C ALA A 384 -14.43 12.53 -37.11
N SER A 385 -15.14 11.42 -37.36
CA SER A 385 -15.55 11.02 -38.70
C SER A 385 -16.43 12.07 -39.36
N PHE A 386 -17.42 12.60 -38.64
CA PHE A 386 -18.28 13.68 -39.14
C PHE A 386 -17.49 14.94 -39.53
N ILE A 387 -16.56 15.39 -38.69
CA ILE A 387 -15.72 16.56 -39.01
C ILE A 387 -14.80 16.28 -40.20
N SER A 388 -14.22 15.07 -40.30
CA SER A 388 -13.38 14.68 -41.43
C SER A 388 -14.14 14.70 -42.76
N GLU A 389 -15.32 14.07 -42.81
CA GLU A 389 -16.17 14.08 -43.99
C GLU A 389 -16.60 15.50 -44.38
N LEU A 390 -16.91 16.33 -43.39
CA LEU A 390 -17.28 17.72 -43.62
C LEU A 390 -16.13 18.55 -44.19
N LYS A 391 -14.89 18.32 -43.71
CA LYS A 391 -13.68 18.94 -44.24
C LYS A 391 -13.44 18.55 -45.69
N ASP A 392 -13.48 17.26 -45.99
CA ASP A 392 -13.22 16.71 -47.32
C ASP A 392 -14.27 17.17 -48.35
N ASN A 393 -15.55 17.15 -47.97
CA ASN A 393 -16.65 17.56 -48.85
C ASN A 393 -16.65 19.06 -49.18
N ASN A 394 -15.99 19.89 -48.37
CA ASN A 394 -15.98 21.34 -48.51
C ASN A 394 -14.59 21.93 -48.82
N ASN A 395 -13.58 21.09 -49.05
CA ASN A 395 -12.18 21.47 -49.29
C ASN A 395 -11.67 22.52 -48.28
N LEU A 396 -11.92 22.27 -46.98
CA LEU A 396 -11.50 23.19 -45.92
C LEU A 396 -10.03 22.98 -45.59
N ASP A 397 -9.25 24.06 -45.59
CA ASP A 397 -7.84 24.07 -45.18
C ASP A 397 -7.72 24.41 -43.69
N ILE A 398 -8.11 23.45 -42.84
CA ILE A 398 -8.18 23.52 -41.37
C ILE A 398 -7.79 22.21 -40.68
#